data_AF-A0A7J9CT33-F1
#
_entry.id   AF-A0A7J9CT33-F1
#
_cell.length_a   1.000
_cell.length_b   1.000
_cell.length_c   1.000
_cell.angle_alpha   90.00
_cell.angle_beta   90.00
_cell.angle_gamma   90.00
#
_symmetry.space_group_name_H-M   'P 1'
#
loop_
_entity.id
_entity.type
_entity.pdbx_description
1 polymer ?
#
loop_
_entity_poly.entity_id
_entity_poly.type
_entity_poly.pdbx_seq_one_letter_code
_entity_poly.pdbx_strand_id
1 'polypeptide(L)'
;MSIRLGNVPTIVVSSPKAAELFLKIHDVVFASRPKLQFADYVSYGNKGLAFAPYGSFWRTVRKWCTLQLLSSSKVELFEPIRRREVESLVDLIKRAAASGQVVDLSAKVVELMENIMYRMIIGRSKDDKFDLKLLIQQALRLSGHFNIADYVPFLAPLDLQ
;
A
#
# COMPACT_ATOMS: atom_id res chain seq x y z
N MET A 1 1.80 18.58 18.38
CA MET A 1 2.56 17.77 19.35
C MET A 1 3.88 17.40 18.69
N SER A 2 5.01 17.53 19.40
CA SER A 2 6.34 17.17 18.89
C SER A 2 6.91 16.04 19.74
N ILE A 3 7.44 15.01 19.10
CA ILE A 3 8.08 13.85 19.73
C ILE A 3 9.43 13.59 19.08
N ARG A 4 10.29 12.82 19.73
CA ARG A 4 11.54 12.32 19.14
C ARG A 4 11.47 10.80 19.03
N LEU A 5 11.62 10.29 17.81
CA LEU A 5 11.74 8.87 17.53
C LEU A 5 13.24 8.56 17.41
N GLY A 6 13.85 8.08 18.48
CA GLY A 6 15.31 8.04 18.60
C GLY A 6 15.90 9.45 18.42
N ASN A 7 16.72 9.61 17.39
CA ASN A 7 17.36 10.89 17.03
C ASN A 7 16.56 11.70 15.99
N VAL A 8 15.38 11.23 15.57
CA VAL A 8 14.58 11.88 14.53
C VAL A 8 13.44 12.71 15.15
N PRO A 9 13.50 14.06 15.08
CA PRO A 9 12.39 14.91 15.49
C PRO A 9 11.16 14.66 14.61
N THR A 10 10.00 14.45 15.23
CA THR A 10 8.77 14.10 14.54
C THR A 10 7.62 14.97 15.04
N ILE A 11 6.86 15.54 14.11
CA ILE A 11 5.64 16.31 14.42
C ILE A 11 4.43 15.42 14.20
N VAL A 12 3.58 15.31 15.22
CA VAL A 12 2.32 14.58 15.16
C VAL A 12 1.20 15.55 14.78
N VAL A 13 0.57 15.28 13.63
CA VAL A 13 -0.61 15.98 13.12
C VAL A 13 -1.86 15.19 13.52
N SER A 14 -2.61 15.69 14.50
CA SER A 14 -3.72 14.95 15.14
C SER A 14 -5.03 15.73 15.19
N SER A 15 -5.26 16.66 14.27
CA SER A 15 -6.55 17.36 14.13
C SER A 15 -6.87 17.63 12.65
N PRO A 16 -8.17 17.70 12.26
CA PRO A 16 -8.55 17.99 10.88
C PRO A 16 -7.99 19.33 10.37
N LYS A 17 -8.02 20.38 11.22
CA LYS A 17 -7.49 21.70 10.87
C LYS A 17 -5.98 21.66 10.58
N ALA A 18 -5.22 20.92 11.40
CA ALA A 18 -3.78 20.77 11.19
C ALA A 18 -3.49 19.89 9.96
N ALA A 19 -4.30 18.85 9.72
CA ALA A 19 -4.18 18.00 8.53
C ALA A 19 -4.46 18.80 7.25
N GLU A 20 -5.43 19.71 7.24
CA GLU A 20 -5.69 20.59 6.09
C GLU A 20 -4.50 21.51 5.81
N LEU A 21 -3.90 22.10 6.84
CA LEU A 21 -2.70 22.92 6.69
C LEU A 21 -1.55 22.11 6.06
N PHE A 22 -1.34 20.88 6.51
CA PHE A 22 -0.22 20.03 6.08
C PHE A 22 -0.43 19.36 4.71
N LEU A 23 -1.63 18.83 4.45
CA LEU A 23 -1.92 17.98 3.29
C LEU A 23 -2.56 18.74 2.11
N LYS A 24 -2.93 20.01 2.28
CA LYS A 24 -3.58 20.81 1.24
C LYS A 24 -2.99 22.21 1.10
N ILE A 25 -2.86 22.96 2.19
CA ILE A 25 -2.41 24.37 2.11
C ILE A 25 -0.88 24.45 1.88
N HIS A 26 -0.12 23.60 2.57
CA HIS A 26 1.34 23.50 2.45
C HIS A 26 1.78 22.13 1.93
N ASP A 27 0.93 21.49 1.13
CA ASP A 27 1.11 20.11 0.67
C ASP A 27 2.45 19.87 -0.02
N VAL A 28 2.89 20.77 -0.90
CA VAL A 28 4.17 20.65 -1.63
C VAL A 28 5.37 20.66 -0.69
N VAL A 29 5.32 21.45 0.40
CA VAL A 29 6.41 21.53 1.39
C VAL A 29 6.58 20.20 2.11
N PHE A 30 5.46 19.52 2.39
CA PHE A 30 5.43 18.27 3.15
C PHE A 30 5.23 17.02 2.29
N ALA A 31 5.26 17.15 0.96
CA ALA A 31 4.98 16.05 0.05
C ALA A 31 6.08 14.99 0.03
N SER A 32 7.32 15.35 0.39
CA SER A 32 8.45 14.44 0.35
C SER A 32 8.35 13.35 1.41
N ARG A 33 8.92 12.17 1.11
CA ARG A 33 8.93 11.01 2.01
C ARG A 33 10.27 10.91 2.74
N PRO A 34 10.28 10.46 4.01
CA PRO A 34 11.52 10.12 4.69
C PRO A 34 12.20 8.95 3.97
N LYS A 35 13.53 8.92 3.98
CA LYS A 35 14.28 7.75 3.51
C LYS A 35 14.21 6.68 4.60
N LEU A 36 13.65 5.53 4.24
CA LEU A 36 13.56 4.37 5.11
C LEU A 36 14.39 3.25 4.50
N GLN A 37 15.18 2.56 5.32
CA GLN A 37 16.04 1.47 4.85
C GLN A 37 15.22 0.36 4.17
N PHE A 38 14.04 0.02 4.70
CA PHE A 38 13.09 -0.91 4.07
C PHE A 38 12.77 -0.51 2.62
N ALA A 39 12.52 0.77 2.39
CA ALA A 39 12.12 1.27 1.08
C ALA A 39 13.30 1.35 0.10
N ASP A 40 14.56 1.42 0.58
CA ASP A 40 15.73 1.25 -0.28
C ASP A 40 15.78 -0.17 -0.88
N TYR A 41 15.51 -1.21 -0.08
CA TYR A 41 15.51 -2.60 -0.53
C TYR A 41 14.31 -2.96 -1.41
N VAL A 42 13.10 -2.58 -1.00
CA VAL A 42 11.86 -3.05 -1.65
C VAL A 42 11.39 -2.10 -2.77
N SER A 43 11.87 -0.86 -2.80
CA SER A 43 11.38 0.18 -3.70
C SER A 43 12.40 0.63 -4.75
N TYR A 44 13.31 -0.25 -5.18
CA TYR A 44 14.36 0.05 -6.17
C TYR A 44 15.21 1.29 -5.79
N GLY A 45 15.66 1.37 -4.54
CA GLY A 45 16.37 2.53 -4.01
C GLY A 45 15.45 3.75 -3.88
N ASN A 46 14.29 3.58 -3.22
CA ASN A 46 13.31 4.65 -3.01
C ASN A 46 12.74 5.29 -4.30
N LYS A 47 12.58 4.51 -5.38
CA LYS A 47 11.96 4.97 -6.65
C LYS A 47 10.50 4.53 -6.80
N GLY A 48 9.99 3.64 -5.97
CA GLY A 48 8.56 3.31 -6.01
C GLY A 48 7.69 4.49 -5.56
N LEU A 49 6.53 4.63 -6.19
CA LEU A 49 5.65 5.80 -6.05
C LEU A 49 5.28 6.13 -4.58
N ALA A 50 5.17 5.11 -3.72
CA ALA A 50 4.78 5.28 -2.32
C ALA A 50 5.88 5.91 -1.44
N PHE A 51 7.15 5.64 -1.73
CA PHE A 51 8.30 6.00 -0.89
C PHE A 51 9.25 7.00 -1.54
N ALA A 52 9.11 7.26 -2.84
CA ALA A 52 9.98 8.19 -3.53
C ALA A 52 9.86 9.62 -3.01
N PRO A 53 10.99 10.34 -2.84
CA PRO A 53 10.98 11.74 -2.44
C PRO A 53 10.27 12.58 -3.50
N TYR A 54 9.63 13.67 -3.05
CA TYR A 54 8.90 14.54 -3.96
C TYR A 54 9.88 15.24 -4.91
N GLY A 55 9.59 15.19 -6.22
CA GLY A 55 10.48 15.72 -7.25
C GLY A 55 9.88 15.57 -8.65
N SER A 56 10.65 15.93 -9.68
CA SER A 56 10.23 15.79 -11.08
C SER A 56 9.88 14.33 -11.43
N PHE A 57 10.74 13.38 -11.06
CA PHE A 57 10.51 11.95 -11.27
C PHE A 57 9.20 11.48 -10.65
N TRP A 58 8.99 11.71 -9.35
CA TRP A 58 7.77 11.30 -8.65
C TRP A 58 6.52 11.93 -9.28
N ARG A 59 6.56 13.21 -9.66
CA ARG A 59 5.43 13.89 -10.33
C ARG A 59 5.09 13.25 -11.67
N THR A 60 6.09 12.90 -12.47
CA THR A 60 5.90 12.21 -13.76
C THR A 60 5.28 10.84 -13.57
N VAL A 61 5.83 10.02 -12.67
CA VAL A 61 5.31 8.67 -12.40
C VAL A 61 3.88 8.74 -11.85
N ARG A 62 3.61 9.64 -10.89
CA ARG A 62 2.26 9.87 -10.37
C ARG A 62 1.29 10.24 -11.49
N LYS A 63 1.68 11.17 -12.37
CA LYS A 63 0.86 11.58 -13.52
C LYS A 63 0.56 10.40 -14.44
N TRP A 64 1.54 9.56 -14.74
CA TRP A 64 1.33 8.35 -15.55
C TRP A 64 0.37 7.37 -14.88
N CYS A 65 0.54 7.07 -13.59
CA CYS A 65 -0.38 6.21 -12.86
C CYS A 65 -1.82 6.76 -12.90
N THR A 66 -2.00 8.07 -12.63
CA THR A 66 -3.32 8.71 -12.66
C THR A 66 -3.97 8.64 -14.05
N LEU A 67 -3.22 8.92 -15.12
CA LEU A 67 -3.79 8.98 -16.47
C LEU A 67 -3.98 7.59 -17.09
N GLN A 68 -3.05 6.66 -16.85
CA GLN A 68 -2.96 5.40 -17.59
C GLN A 68 -3.48 4.19 -16.81
N LEU A 69 -3.48 4.24 -15.47
CA LEU A 69 -3.89 3.12 -14.63
C LEU A 69 -5.17 3.42 -13.85
N LEU A 70 -5.33 4.66 -13.39
CA LEU A 70 -6.38 5.07 -12.46
C LEU A 70 -7.36 6.09 -13.06
N SER A 71 -7.41 6.24 -14.38
CA SER A 71 -8.39 7.10 -15.04
C SER A 71 -9.78 6.44 -15.04
N SER A 72 -10.84 7.26 -15.09
CA SER A 72 -12.23 6.75 -15.07
C SER A 72 -12.48 5.69 -16.14
N SER A 73 -11.99 5.93 -17.36
CA SER A 73 -12.08 4.95 -18.46
C SER A 73 -11.40 3.61 -18.12
N LYS A 74 -10.24 3.62 -17.46
CA LYS A 74 -9.56 2.39 -17.04
C LYS A 74 -10.32 1.70 -15.91
N VAL A 75 -10.85 2.47 -14.95
CA VAL A 75 -11.66 1.95 -13.85
C VAL A 75 -12.91 1.24 -14.40
N GLU A 76 -13.60 1.86 -15.37
CA GLU A 76 -14.76 1.30 -16.08
C GLU A 76 -14.39 0.06 -16.91
N LEU A 77 -13.26 0.09 -17.62
CA LEU A 77 -12.78 -1.07 -18.40
C LEU A 77 -12.63 -2.33 -17.54
N PHE A 78 -12.19 -2.18 -16.30
CA PHE A 78 -12.00 -3.30 -15.36
C PHE A 78 -13.23 -3.60 -14.49
N GLU A 79 -14.33 -2.86 -14.66
CA GLU A 79 -15.55 -3.05 -13.89
C GLU A 79 -16.15 -4.47 -14.04
N PRO A 80 -16.20 -5.10 -15.23
CA PRO A 80 -16.70 -6.46 -15.37
C PRO A 80 -15.90 -7.50 -14.56
N ILE A 81 -14.58 -7.29 -14.42
CA ILE A 81 -13.72 -8.17 -13.62
C ILE A 81 -14.07 -8.06 -12.14
N ARG A 82 -14.16 -6.81 -11.62
CA ARG A 82 -14.50 -6.58 -10.21
C ARG A 82 -15.90 -7.09 -9.89
N ARG A 83 -16.88 -6.84 -10.78
CA ARG A 83 -18.25 -7.33 -10.63
C ARG A 83 -18.28 -8.85 -10.48
N ARG A 84 -17.63 -9.57 -11.40
CA ARG A 84 -17.59 -11.04 -11.38
C ARG A 84 -17.03 -11.60 -10.08
N GLU A 85 -15.91 -11.05 -9.60
CA GLU A 85 -15.27 -11.53 -8.37
C GLU A 85 -16.14 -11.24 -7.13
N VAL A 86 -16.81 -10.08 -7.09
CA VAL A 86 -17.75 -9.74 -6.01
C VAL A 86 -18.98 -10.64 -6.04
N GLU A 87 -19.58 -10.88 -7.20
CA GLU A 87 -20.71 -11.80 -7.37
C GLU A 87 -20.37 -13.20 -6.86
N SER A 88 -19.17 -13.71 -7.23
CA SER A 88 -18.69 -15.00 -6.76
C SER A 88 -18.58 -15.08 -5.24
N LEU A 89 -18.06 -14.03 -4.59
CA LEU A 89 -17.99 -13.95 -3.14
C LEU A 89 -19.39 -13.92 -2.50
N VAL A 90 -20.31 -13.13 -3.04
CA VAL A 90 -21.69 -13.05 -2.55
C VAL A 90 -22.38 -14.41 -2.62
N ASP A 91 -22.23 -15.13 -3.73
CA ASP A 91 -22.83 -16.46 -3.89
C ASP A 91 -22.18 -17.52 -2.99
N LEU A 92 -20.89 -17.39 -2.68
CA LEU A 92 -20.24 -18.20 -1.65
C LEU A 92 -20.85 -17.93 -0.27
N ILE A 93 -21.02 -16.67 0.10
CA ILE A 93 -21.59 -16.28 1.40
C ILE A 93 -23.04 -16.75 1.51
N LYS A 94 -23.86 -16.60 0.47
CA LYS A 94 -25.25 -17.09 0.45
C LYS A 94 -25.33 -18.60 0.70
N ARG A 95 -24.46 -19.38 0.06
CA ARG A 95 -24.40 -20.84 0.24
C ARG A 95 -23.97 -21.22 1.65
N ALA A 96 -22.95 -20.55 2.19
CA ALA A 96 -22.51 -20.76 3.56
C ALA A 96 -23.59 -20.40 4.58
N ALA A 97 -24.34 -19.32 4.35
CA ALA A 97 -25.46 -18.94 5.19
C ALA A 97 -26.59 -20.00 5.15
N ALA A 98 -26.92 -20.52 3.97
CA ALA A 98 -27.92 -21.58 3.80
C ALA A 98 -27.52 -22.89 4.50
N SER A 99 -26.23 -23.19 4.61
CA SER A 99 -25.70 -24.36 5.32
C SER A 99 -25.38 -24.09 6.80
N GLY A 100 -25.64 -22.88 7.32
CA GLY A 100 -25.31 -22.49 8.70
C GLY A 100 -23.81 -22.45 9.00
N GLN A 101 -22.97 -22.33 7.96
CA GLN A 101 -21.51 -22.30 8.10
C GLN A 101 -20.99 -20.93 8.51
N VAL A 102 -20.02 -20.92 9.40
CA VAL A 102 -19.27 -19.71 9.77
C VAL A 102 -18.26 -19.39 8.68
N VAL A 103 -18.19 -18.11 8.29
CA VAL A 103 -17.28 -17.61 7.26
C VAL A 103 -16.36 -16.54 7.86
N ASP A 104 -15.05 -16.70 7.66
CA ASP A 104 -14.09 -15.62 7.88
C ASP A 104 -14.16 -14.62 6.71
N LEU A 105 -14.88 -13.52 6.93
CA LEU A 105 -15.02 -12.45 5.95
C LEU A 105 -13.71 -11.71 5.66
N SER A 106 -12.82 -11.58 6.65
CA SER A 106 -11.53 -10.92 6.46
C SER A 106 -10.66 -11.71 5.49
N ALA A 107 -10.56 -13.03 5.69
CA ALA A 107 -9.84 -13.91 4.76
C ALA A 107 -10.45 -13.87 3.34
N LYS A 108 -11.78 -13.86 3.23
CA LYS A 108 -12.48 -13.84 1.94
C LYS A 108 -12.37 -12.51 1.19
N VAL A 109 -12.38 -11.37 1.90
CA VAL A 109 -12.13 -10.06 1.28
C VAL A 109 -10.68 -9.95 0.79
N VAL A 110 -9.72 -10.49 1.53
CA VAL A 110 -8.31 -10.53 1.08
C VAL A 110 -8.18 -11.37 -0.19
N GLU A 111 -8.83 -12.53 -0.26
CA GLU A 111 -8.87 -13.40 -1.44
C GLU A 111 -9.52 -12.70 -2.65
N LEU A 112 -10.63 -11.99 -2.44
CA LEU A 112 -11.28 -11.17 -3.45
C LEU A 112 -10.32 -10.10 -4.03
N MET A 113 -9.65 -9.35 -3.16
CA MET A 113 -8.71 -8.31 -3.58
C MET A 113 -7.52 -8.91 -4.34
N GLU A 114 -7.01 -10.06 -3.90
CA GLU A 114 -5.96 -10.80 -4.58
C GLU A 114 -6.40 -11.19 -6.00
N ASN A 115 -7.55 -11.85 -6.16
CA ASN A 115 -8.06 -12.28 -7.46
C ASN A 115 -8.27 -11.10 -8.42
N ILE A 116 -8.82 -9.99 -7.93
CA ILE A 116 -8.98 -8.76 -8.70
C ILE A 116 -7.61 -8.26 -9.18
N MET A 117 -6.60 -8.19 -8.30
CA MET A 117 -5.25 -7.74 -8.67
C MET A 117 -4.58 -8.66 -9.70
N TYR A 118 -4.66 -9.99 -9.53
CA TYR A 118 -4.11 -10.94 -10.50
C TYR A 118 -4.70 -10.73 -11.90
N ARG A 119 -6.02 -10.58 -11.99
CA ARG A 119 -6.69 -10.39 -13.28
C ARG A 119 -6.42 -9.01 -13.88
N MET A 120 -6.43 -7.95 -13.08
CA MET A 120 -6.26 -6.58 -13.58
C MET A 120 -4.79 -6.25 -13.93
N ILE A 121 -3.83 -6.76 -13.15
CA ILE A 121 -2.40 -6.41 -13.30
C ILE A 121 -1.66 -7.47 -14.12
N ILE A 122 -1.85 -8.76 -13.80
CA ILE A 122 -1.10 -9.86 -14.43
C ILE A 122 -1.86 -10.42 -15.65
N GLY A 123 -3.17 -10.17 -15.74
CA GLY A 123 -4.00 -10.62 -16.87
C GLY A 123 -4.38 -12.11 -16.80
N ARG A 124 -4.16 -12.78 -15.67
CA ARG A 124 -4.46 -14.20 -15.47
C ARG A 124 -5.03 -14.47 -14.08
N SER A 125 -5.59 -15.65 -13.87
CA SER A 125 -5.99 -16.12 -12.54
C SER A 125 -4.75 -16.45 -11.69
N LYS A 126 -4.90 -16.48 -10.37
CA LYS A 126 -3.86 -16.93 -9.44
C LYS A 126 -3.33 -18.31 -9.83
N ASP A 127 -2.01 -18.47 -9.79
CA ASP A 127 -1.32 -19.74 -9.97
C ASP A 127 -0.47 -20.09 -8.74
N ASP A 128 -0.34 -21.38 -8.43
CA ASP A 128 0.39 -21.85 -7.24
C ASP A 128 1.91 -21.58 -7.31
N LYS A 129 2.41 -21.12 -8.46
CA LYS A 129 3.83 -20.81 -8.69
C LYS A 129 4.24 -19.47 -8.11
N PHE A 130 3.29 -18.57 -7.85
CA PHE A 130 3.58 -17.23 -7.35
C PHE A 130 2.55 -16.87 -6.27
N ASP A 131 3.01 -16.71 -5.02
CA ASP A 131 2.15 -16.30 -3.91
C ASP A 131 2.27 -14.79 -3.66
N LEU A 132 1.51 -14.01 -4.45
CA LEU A 132 1.48 -12.56 -4.33
C LEU A 132 0.98 -12.11 -2.96
N LYS A 133 -0.01 -12.81 -2.39
CA LYS A 133 -0.56 -12.49 -1.07
C LYS A 133 0.49 -12.59 0.01
N LEU A 134 1.27 -13.68 0.06
CA LEU A 134 2.34 -13.84 1.04
C LEU A 134 3.37 -12.72 0.92
N LEU A 135 3.80 -12.40 -0.30
CA LEU A 135 4.77 -11.34 -0.55
C LEU A 135 4.26 -9.96 -0.12
N ILE A 136 3.00 -9.62 -0.43
CA ILE A 136 2.38 -8.36 0.00
C ILE A 136 2.29 -8.32 1.54
N GLN A 137 1.87 -9.40 2.18
CA GLN A 137 1.76 -9.46 3.64
C GLN A 137 3.12 -9.30 4.32
N GLN A 138 4.17 -9.95 3.82
CA GLN A 138 5.53 -9.80 4.32
C GLN A 138 6.03 -8.37 4.11
N ALA A 139 5.84 -7.79 2.92
CA ALA A 139 6.23 -6.42 2.64
C ALA A 139 5.52 -5.42 3.56
N LEU A 140 4.21 -5.57 3.77
CA LEU A 140 3.46 -4.72 4.69
C LEU A 140 3.93 -4.87 6.13
N ARG A 141 4.16 -6.12 6.59
CA ARG A 141 4.69 -6.40 7.93
C ARG A 141 6.05 -5.75 8.15
N LEU A 142 6.97 -5.89 7.20
CA LEU A 142 8.31 -5.30 7.27
C LEU A 142 8.26 -3.78 7.20
N SER A 143 7.38 -3.20 6.36
CA SER A 143 7.20 -1.75 6.24
C SER A 143 6.70 -1.09 7.52
N GLY A 144 5.93 -1.81 8.33
CA GLY A 144 5.40 -1.34 9.61
C GLY A 144 6.26 -1.74 10.81
N HIS A 145 7.33 -2.50 10.60
CA HIS A 145 8.23 -2.89 11.68
C HIS A 145 9.12 -1.72 12.05
N PHE A 146 9.38 -1.56 13.36
CA PHE A 146 10.37 -0.59 13.82
C PHE A 146 11.75 -1.00 13.29
N ASN A 147 12.49 -0.05 12.75
CA ASN A 147 13.88 -0.25 12.35
C ASN A 147 14.80 0.76 13.04
N ILE A 148 15.71 0.29 13.90
CA ILE A 148 16.62 1.13 14.67
C ILE A 148 17.53 1.97 13.78
N ALA A 149 17.91 1.49 12.60
CA ALA A 149 18.74 2.22 11.65
C ALA A 149 18.04 3.51 11.13
N ASP A 150 16.71 3.49 11.02
CA ASP A 150 15.92 4.63 10.55
C ASP A 150 15.83 5.75 11.61
N TYR A 151 15.97 5.42 12.89
CA TYR A 151 15.80 6.36 14.01
C TYR A 151 17.10 6.69 14.75
N VAL A 152 18.11 5.82 14.67
CA VAL A 152 19.43 5.99 15.30
C VAL A 152 20.53 5.62 14.27
N PRO A 153 20.79 6.49 13.27
CA PRO A 153 21.55 6.11 12.08
C PRO A 153 22.99 5.66 12.33
N PHE A 154 23.63 6.11 13.42
CA PHE A 154 25.00 5.68 13.75
C PHE A 154 25.07 4.20 14.19
N LEU A 155 23.95 3.58 14.55
CA LEU A 155 23.87 2.15 14.83
C LEU A 155 23.57 1.30 13.59
N ALA A 156 23.25 1.93 12.44
CA ALA A 156 22.90 1.21 11.21
C ALA A 156 23.97 0.20 10.75
N PRO A 157 25.29 0.46 10.87
CA PRO A 157 26.31 -0.52 10.47
C PRO A 157 26.36 -1.80 11.32
N LEU A 158 25.71 -1.81 12.49
CA LEU A 158 25.71 -2.95 13.41
C LEU A 158 24.62 -3.98 13.08
N ASP A 159 23.64 -3.63 12.24
CA ASP A 159 22.55 -4.51 11.82
C ASP A 159 21.86 -5.24 12.99
N LEU A 160 21.32 -4.45 13.93
CA LEU A 160 20.82 -4.95 15.22
C LEU A 160 19.44 -5.66 15.16
N GLN A 161 18.86 -5.83 13.98
CA GLN A 161 17.54 -6.44 13.75
C GLN A 161 17.58 -7.37 12.55
#